data_AF-A0A6A5P924-F1
#
_entry.id   AF-A0A6A5P924-F1
#
_cell.length_a   1.000
_cell.length_b   1.000
_cell.length_c   1.000
_cell.angle_alpha   90.00
_cell.angle_beta   90.00
_cell.angle_gamma   90.00
#
_symmetry.space_group_name_H-M   'P 1'
#
loop_
_entity.id
_entity.type
_entity.pdbx_description
1 polymer ?
#
loop_
_entity_poly.entity_id
_entity_poly.type
_entity_poly.pdbx_seq_one_letter_code
_entity_poly.pdbx_strand_id
1 'polypeptide(L)'
;MANENPLPFVLFIFITSLLCVTSQTNESPPWPIGELGRVAQDAISITICEVNHAKAFIDSIPNLKSLGYVEGVNGNQVLQCVGGLSDAMNNVLNELNKLQQLGVGSPIYGGTRVLESMVNGVVSFSNMCHHALQEDYVDKTIRVMVHRKLEDIVLLTNDVIFRVSRLYKP
;
A
#
# COMPACT_ATOMS: atom_id res chain seq x y z
N MET A 1 28.22 -34.32 1.33
CA MET A 1 28.19 -32.96 1.87
C MET A 1 27.32 -32.14 0.94
N ALA A 2 26.04 -32.00 1.27
CA ALA A 2 25.08 -31.29 0.45
C ALA A 2 25.15 -29.79 0.83
N ASN A 3 25.47 -28.98 -0.18
CA ASN A 3 25.41 -27.53 -0.14
C ASN A 3 24.04 -27.11 -0.67
N GLU A 4 23.14 -26.68 0.20
CA GLU A 4 21.84 -26.14 -0.21
C GLU A 4 21.77 -24.66 0.15
N ASN A 5 21.94 -23.83 -0.88
CA ASN A 5 21.76 -22.37 -0.83
C ASN A 5 20.28 -22.01 -0.61
N PRO A 6 19.92 -21.19 0.38
CA PRO A 6 18.57 -20.63 0.49
C PRO A 6 18.51 -19.29 -0.26
N LEU A 7 18.39 -19.32 -1.58
CA LEU A 7 18.28 -18.11 -2.42
C LEU A 7 16.99 -17.93 -3.28
N PRO A 8 15.94 -18.79 -3.28
CA PRO A 8 14.83 -18.56 -4.21
C PRO A 8 13.72 -17.62 -3.69
N PHE A 9 13.57 -17.40 -2.38
CA PHE A 9 12.40 -16.67 -1.84
C PHE A 9 12.55 -15.14 -1.86
N VAL A 10 13.76 -14.62 -1.66
CA VAL A 10 13.99 -13.17 -1.67
C VAL A 10 13.89 -12.59 -3.09
N LEU A 11 14.26 -13.37 -4.11
CA LEU A 11 14.26 -12.90 -5.50
C LEU A 11 12.84 -12.74 -6.05
N PHE A 12 11.87 -13.55 -5.61
CA PHE A 12 10.49 -13.51 -6.13
C PHE A 12 9.73 -12.25 -5.71
N ILE A 13 10.06 -11.67 -4.54
CA ILE A 13 9.39 -10.48 -3.99
C ILE A 13 9.86 -9.19 -4.71
N PHE A 14 11.10 -9.15 -5.20
CA PHE A 14 11.62 -7.99 -5.95
C PHE A 14 11.14 -7.95 -7.40
N ILE A 15 10.81 -9.10 -8.00
CA ILE A 15 10.43 -9.16 -9.43
C ILE A 15 8.99 -8.66 -9.64
N THR A 16 8.08 -8.80 -8.68
CA THR A 16 6.70 -8.31 -8.80
C THR A 16 6.59 -6.79 -8.72
N SER A 17 7.57 -6.12 -8.11
CA SER A 17 7.63 -4.65 -8.05
C SER A 17 7.88 -4.00 -9.42
N LEU A 18 8.47 -4.73 -10.38
CA LEU A 18 8.74 -4.22 -11.73
C LEU A 18 7.56 -4.33 -12.70
N LEU A 19 6.51 -5.09 -12.38
CA LEU A 19 5.45 -5.44 -13.32
C LEU A 19 4.34 -4.40 -13.49
N CYS A 20 4.37 -3.29 -12.74
CA CYS A 20 3.37 -2.23 -12.92
C CYS A 20 3.72 -1.23 -14.03
N VAL A 21 4.82 -1.43 -14.75
CA VAL A 21 5.17 -0.67 -15.96
C VAL A 21 4.79 -1.46 -17.21
N THR A 22 3.54 -1.91 -17.35
CA THR A 22 3.04 -2.34 -18.66
C THR A 22 1.59 -1.93 -18.90
N SER A 23 1.44 -1.05 -19.89
CA SER A 23 0.35 -1.01 -20.86
C SER A 23 -1.03 -0.50 -20.41
N GLN A 24 -1.26 0.80 -20.61
CA GLN A 24 -2.52 1.27 -21.18
C GLN A 24 -2.23 2.11 -22.43
N THR A 25 -2.33 1.48 -23.59
CA THR A 25 -2.58 2.18 -24.85
C THR A 25 -4.06 2.05 -25.19
N ASN A 26 -4.60 3.17 -25.67
CA ASN A 26 -5.86 3.41 -26.36
C ASN A 26 -7.11 3.74 -25.54
N GLU A 27 -7.61 4.93 -25.89
CA GLU A 27 -8.90 5.56 -25.59
C GLU A 27 -9.00 6.23 -24.22
N SER A 28 -8.37 7.41 -24.14
CA SER A 28 -8.62 8.38 -23.07
C SER A 28 -10.02 8.99 -23.23
N PRO A 29 -10.91 8.89 -22.22
CA PRO A 29 -12.14 9.68 -22.17
C PRO A 29 -11.82 11.18 -22.14
N PRO A 30 -12.79 12.07 -22.46
CA PRO A 30 -12.56 13.50 -22.57
C PRO A 30 -12.51 14.11 -21.16
N TRP A 31 -11.46 13.84 -20.41
CA TRP A 31 -11.22 14.51 -19.14
C TRP A 31 -10.73 15.93 -19.42
N PRO A 32 -11.19 16.94 -18.68
CA PRO A 32 -10.54 18.24 -18.73
C PRO A 32 -9.13 18.07 -18.10
N ILE A 33 -8.20 19.00 -18.36
CA ILE A 33 -6.96 19.23 -17.58
C ILE A 33 -5.66 18.55 -18.10
N GLY A 34 -5.33 18.67 -19.39
CA GLY A 34 -3.95 18.67 -19.91
C GLY A 34 -2.91 17.70 -19.29
N GLU A 35 -1.66 18.13 -19.15
CA GLU A 35 -0.54 17.31 -18.62
C GLU A 35 -0.69 16.99 -17.13
N LEU A 36 -1.29 17.90 -16.34
CA LEU A 36 -1.45 17.75 -14.90
C LEU A 36 -2.40 16.60 -14.53
N GLY A 37 -3.49 16.44 -15.28
CA GLY A 37 -4.45 15.34 -15.10
C GLY A 37 -3.82 13.98 -15.39
N ARG A 38 -3.03 13.87 -16.47
CA ARG A 38 -2.30 12.64 -16.80
C ARG A 38 -1.32 12.24 -15.69
N VAL A 39 -0.52 13.20 -15.23
CA VAL A 39 0.43 12.98 -14.13
C VAL A 39 -0.26 12.56 -12.83
N ALA A 40 -1.47 13.06 -12.55
CA ALA A 40 -2.26 12.61 -11.40
C ALA A 40 -2.81 11.18 -11.60
N GLN A 41 -3.25 10.81 -12.81
CA GLN A 41 -3.69 9.44 -13.13
C GLN A 41 -2.56 8.42 -13.00
N ASP A 42 -1.36 8.76 -13.46
CA ASP A 42 -0.18 7.92 -13.33
C ASP A 42 0.15 7.68 -11.85
N ALA A 43 0.15 8.75 -11.05
CA ALA A 43 0.38 8.65 -9.60
C ALA A 43 -0.68 7.78 -8.90
N ILE A 44 -1.96 7.90 -9.27
CA ILE A 44 -3.03 7.04 -8.73
C ILE A 44 -2.78 5.58 -9.11
N SER A 45 -2.46 5.30 -10.37
CA SER A 45 -2.27 3.93 -10.87
C SER A 45 -1.07 3.26 -10.19
N ILE A 46 0.04 3.99 -10.05
CA ILE A 46 1.22 3.52 -9.31
C ILE A 46 0.87 3.25 -7.84
N THR A 47 0.13 4.15 -7.21
CA THR A 47 -0.26 4.01 -5.79
C THR A 47 -1.19 2.81 -5.59
N ILE A 48 -2.18 2.59 -6.47
CA ILE A 48 -3.06 1.41 -6.41
C ILE A 48 -2.23 0.12 -6.48
N CYS A 49 -1.29 0.05 -7.41
CA CYS A 49 -0.40 -1.10 -7.54
C CYS A 49 0.38 -1.35 -6.24
N GLU A 50 1.00 -0.30 -5.69
CA GLU A 50 1.84 -0.47 -4.52
C GLU A 50 1.05 -0.79 -3.25
N VAL A 51 -0.16 -0.24 -3.08
CA VAL A 51 -1.05 -0.60 -1.98
C VAL A 51 -1.49 -2.07 -2.09
N ASN A 52 -1.79 -2.57 -3.29
CA ASN A 52 -2.10 -4.00 -3.49
C ASN A 52 -0.91 -4.90 -3.12
N HIS A 53 0.30 -4.52 -3.53
CA HIS A 53 1.52 -5.26 -3.17
C HIS A 53 1.79 -5.25 -1.66
N ALA A 54 1.71 -4.07 -1.03
CA ALA A 54 1.87 -3.94 0.41
C ALA A 54 0.83 -4.78 1.15
N LYS A 55 -0.43 -4.73 0.73
CA LYS A 55 -1.51 -5.52 1.33
C LYS A 55 -1.25 -7.02 1.23
N ALA A 56 -0.89 -7.52 0.04
CA ALA A 56 -0.58 -8.93 -0.15
C ALA A 56 0.59 -9.38 0.75
N PHE A 57 1.61 -8.52 0.91
CA PHE A 57 2.69 -8.77 1.86
C PHE A 57 2.19 -8.82 3.30
N ILE A 58 1.40 -7.83 3.75
CA ILE A 58 0.81 -7.79 5.11
C ILE A 58 -0.04 -9.03 5.38
N ASP A 59 -0.93 -9.41 4.47
CA ASP A 59 -1.80 -10.59 4.60
C ASP A 59 -1.02 -11.91 4.67
N SER A 60 0.20 -11.94 4.13
CA SER A 60 1.07 -13.12 4.20
C SER A 60 1.73 -13.29 5.57
N ILE A 61 1.83 -12.23 6.38
CA ILE A 61 2.58 -12.21 7.63
C ILE A 61 2.17 -13.34 8.57
N PRO A 62 0.87 -13.56 8.90
CA PRO A 62 0.45 -14.61 9.82
C PRO A 62 0.85 -16.03 9.38
N ASN A 63 1.11 -16.23 8.08
CA ASN A 63 1.48 -17.53 7.51
C ASN A 63 3.00 -17.76 7.46
N LEU A 64 3.80 -16.77 7.87
CA LEU A 64 5.25 -16.90 7.89
C LEU A 64 5.67 -17.88 8.98
N LYS A 65 6.50 -18.87 8.62
CA LYS A 65 7.02 -19.88 9.56
C LYS A 65 7.75 -19.27 10.75
N SER A 66 8.35 -18.09 10.59
CA SER A 66 8.97 -17.31 11.66
C SER A 66 8.00 -16.90 12.76
N LEU A 67 6.69 -16.83 12.47
CA LEU A 67 5.64 -16.56 13.45
C LEU A 67 4.98 -17.82 14.00
N GLY A 68 5.38 -19.01 13.53
CA GLY A 68 4.84 -20.30 13.99
C GLY A 68 5.09 -20.61 15.46
N TYR A 69 5.83 -19.75 16.18
CA TYR A 69 6.13 -19.84 17.60
C TYR A 69 5.43 -18.76 18.45
N VAL A 70 4.50 -17.98 17.88
CA VAL A 70 3.77 -16.96 18.61
C VAL A 70 2.52 -17.58 19.28
N GLU A 71 2.71 -18.37 20.34
CA GLU A 71 1.61 -18.82 21.19
C GLU A 71 1.25 -17.76 22.24
N GLY A 72 -0.05 -17.43 22.39
CA GLY A 72 -0.57 -16.57 23.46
C GLY A 72 -1.03 -15.16 23.04
N VAL A 73 -0.91 -14.19 23.95
CA VAL A 73 -1.42 -12.80 23.84
C VAL A 73 -0.83 -12.06 22.62
N ASN A 74 0.41 -12.37 22.25
CA ASN A 74 1.12 -11.70 21.15
C ASN A 74 0.61 -12.14 19.77
N GLY A 75 0.10 -13.38 19.64
CA GLY A 75 -0.52 -13.84 18.39
C GLY A 75 -1.78 -13.03 18.08
N ASN A 76 -2.56 -12.70 19.11
CA ASN A 76 -3.72 -11.84 18.98
C ASN A 76 -3.34 -10.39 18.58
N GLN A 77 -2.26 -9.84 19.14
CA GLN A 77 -1.78 -8.50 18.76
C GLN A 77 -1.26 -8.44 17.32
N VAL A 78 -0.53 -9.46 16.87
CA VAL A 78 -0.07 -9.58 15.48
C VAL A 78 -1.27 -9.69 14.52
N LEU A 79 -2.26 -10.51 14.86
CA LEU A 79 -3.49 -10.64 14.06
C LEU A 79 -4.29 -9.32 14.00
N GLN A 80 -4.40 -8.60 15.11
CA GLN A 80 -5.06 -7.29 15.16
C GLN A 80 -4.31 -6.24 14.32
N CYS A 81 -2.98 -6.22 14.42
CA CYS A 81 -2.12 -5.37 13.60
C CYS A 81 -2.32 -5.67 12.11
N VAL A 82 -2.20 -6.94 11.69
CA VAL A 82 -2.31 -7.36 10.29
C VAL A 82 -3.72 -7.09 9.76
N GLY A 83 -4.75 -7.49 10.50
CA GLY A 83 -6.14 -7.24 10.12
C GLY A 83 -6.46 -5.75 9.99
N GLY A 84 -6.04 -4.95 10.97
CA GLY A 84 -6.23 -3.50 10.94
C GLY A 84 -5.51 -2.81 9.79
N LEU A 85 -4.26 -3.20 9.49
CA LEU A 85 -3.54 -2.71 8.31
C LEU A 85 -4.22 -3.12 7.01
N SER A 86 -4.68 -4.38 6.90
CA SER A 86 -5.35 -4.89 5.71
C SER A 86 -6.64 -4.11 5.43
N ASP A 87 -7.43 -3.85 6.47
CA ASP A 87 -8.65 -3.04 6.38
C ASP A 87 -8.35 -1.58 6.03
N ALA A 88 -7.32 -0.99 6.63
CA ALA A 88 -6.89 0.37 6.29
C ALA A 88 -6.43 0.48 4.83
N MET A 89 -5.67 -0.50 4.34
CA MET A 89 -5.24 -0.55 2.94
C MET A 89 -6.42 -0.76 1.98
N ASN A 90 -7.41 -1.57 2.34
CA ASN A 90 -8.65 -1.70 1.57
C ASN A 90 -9.38 -0.36 1.45
N ASN A 91 -9.45 0.41 2.53
CA ASN A 91 -10.07 1.74 2.50
C ASN A 91 -9.33 2.71 1.57
N VAL A 92 -7.99 2.69 1.60
CA VAL A 92 -7.16 3.47 0.67
C VAL A 92 -7.39 3.03 -0.77
N LEU A 93 -7.37 1.72 -1.06
CA LEU A 93 -7.62 1.17 -2.39
C LEU A 93 -9.00 1.55 -2.93
N ASN A 94 -10.04 1.41 -2.11
CA ASN A 94 -11.40 1.76 -2.49
C ASN A 94 -11.49 3.24 -2.91
N GLU A 95 -10.81 4.12 -2.20
CA GLU A 95 -10.83 5.56 -2.51
C GLU A 95 -9.99 5.91 -3.74
N LEU A 96 -8.82 5.29 -3.90
CA LEU A 96 -7.99 5.43 -5.12
C LEU A 96 -8.70 4.89 -6.37
N ASN A 97 -9.41 3.77 -6.26
CA ASN A 97 -10.19 3.21 -7.36
C ASN A 97 -11.35 4.13 -7.76
N LYS A 98 -12.04 4.76 -6.80
CA LYS A 98 -13.04 5.80 -7.11
C LYS A 98 -12.42 6.97 -7.83
N LEU A 99 -11.26 7.45 -7.36
CA LEU A 99 -10.49 8.52 -8.02
C LEU A 99 -10.15 8.17 -9.47
N GLN A 100 -9.72 6.94 -9.72
CA GLN A 100 -9.39 6.45 -11.05
C GLN A 100 -10.62 6.35 -11.95
N GLN A 101 -11.74 5.80 -11.44
CA GLN A 101 -12.97 5.57 -12.20
C GLN A 101 -13.74 6.86 -12.52
N LEU A 102 -13.82 7.78 -11.54
CA LEU A 102 -14.55 9.03 -11.70
C LEU A 102 -13.77 10.06 -12.54
N GLY A 103 -12.46 9.88 -12.67
CA GLY A 103 -11.57 10.81 -13.35
C GLY A 103 -11.09 11.93 -12.42
N VAL A 104 -9.77 12.14 -12.39
CA VAL A 104 -9.14 13.25 -11.68
C VAL A 104 -9.54 14.58 -12.30
N GLY A 105 -10.30 15.38 -11.56
CA GLY A 105 -10.93 16.60 -12.09
C GLY A 105 -12.43 16.50 -12.26
N SER A 106 -13.03 15.34 -12.02
CA SER A 106 -14.48 15.23 -11.96
C SER A 106 -15.03 16.10 -10.82
N PRO A 107 -16.01 16.98 -11.09
CA PRO A 107 -16.65 17.81 -10.07
C PRO A 107 -17.47 16.98 -9.08
N ILE A 108 -17.76 15.72 -9.43
CA ILE A 108 -18.45 14.75 -8.57
C ILE A 108 -17.53 14.27 -7.44
N TYR A 109 -16.22 14.27 -7.67
CA TYR A 109 -15.26 13.87 -6.66
C TYR A 109 -14.95 15.03 -5.71
N GLY A 110 -15.48 14.94 -4.48
CA GLY A 110 -15.44 15.99 -3.45
C GLY A 110 -14.07 16.29 -2.81
N GLY A 111 -12.98 15.91 -3.47
CA GLY A 111 -11.60 16.19 -3.05
C GLY A 111 -10.92 15.09 -2.24
N THR A 112 -9.69 15.35 -1.83
CA THR A 112 -8.74 14.37 -1.27
C THR A 112 -8.91 14.07 0.21
N ARG A 113 -9.86 14.73 0.89
CA ARG A 113 -10.05 14.64 2.35
C ARG A 113 -10.38 13.22 2.83
N VAL A 114 -11.15 12.48 2.04
CA VAL A 114 -11.47 11.08 2.36
C VAL A 114 -10.20 10.24 2.30
N LEU A 115 -9.41 10.40 1.24
CA LEU A 115 -8.14 9.70 1.08
C LEU A 115 -7.13 10.05 2.19
N GLU A 116 -7.06 11.32 2.59
CA GLU A 116 -6.28 11.78 3.76
C GLU A 116 -6.71 11.07 5.06
N SER A 117 -8.03 10.92 5.28
CA SER A 117 -8.54 10.18 6.43
C SER A 117 -8.15 8.69 6.39
N MET A 118 -8.18 8.07 5.20
CA MET A 118 -7.85 6.64 5.06
C MET A 118 -6.36 6.38 5.28
N VAL A 119 -5.47 7.24 4.77
CA VAL A 119 -4.03 7.09 5.00
C VAL A 119 -3.65 7.32 6.46
N ASN A 120 -4.36 8.19 7.18
CA ASN A 120 -4.19 8.34 8.64
C ASN A 120 -4.56 7.04 9.39
N GLY A 121 -5.51 6.27 8.88
CA GLY A 121 -5.81 4.93 9.38
C GLY A 121 -4.60 3.99 9.26
N VAL A 122 -3.91 4.01 8.11
CA VAL A 122 -2.67 3.24 7.89
C VAL A 122 -1.59 3.63 8.89
N VAL A 123 -1.40 4.93 9.16
CA VAL A 123 -0.43 5.42 10.16
C VAL A 123 -0.78 4.93 11.57
N SER A 124 -2.07 4.95 11.94
CA SER A 124 -2.53 4.48 13.25
C SER A 124 -2.21 3.00 13.46
N PHE A 125 -2.50 2.15 12.47
CA PHE A 125 -2.19 0.72 12.54
C PHE A 125 -0.70 0.41 12.39
N SER A 126 0.07 1.25 11.67
CA SER A 126 1.54 1.15 11.61
C SER A 126 2.16 1.19 13.00
N ASN A 127 1.71 2.10 13.87
CA ASN A 127 2.19 2.19 15.25
C ASN A 127 1.82 0.95 16.06
N MET A 128 0.60 0.45 15.90
CA MET A 128 0.16 -0.81 16.55
C MET A 128 1.04 -1.98 16.11
N CYS A 129 1.33 -2.08 14.81
CA CYS A 129 2.21 -3.10 14.25
C CYS A 129 3.65 -2.97 14.69
N HIS A 130 4.16 -1.75 14.87
CA HIS A 130 5.50 -1.54 15.38
C HIS A 130 5.68 -2.19 16.76
N HIS A 131 4.68 -2.06 17.64
CA HIS A 131 4.68 -2.71 18.95
C HIS A 131 4.46 -4.22 18.88
N ALA A 132 3.47 -4.67 18.10
CA ALA A 132 3.17 -6.10 17.96
C ALA A 132 4.33 -6.91 17.35
N LEU A 133 5.18 -6.27 16.52
CA LEU A 133 6.32 -6.88 15.84
C LEU A 133 7.67 -6.57 16.52
N GLN A 134 7.69 -5.84 17.64
CA GLN A 134 8.92 -5.44 18.32
C GLN A 134 9.60 -6.59 19.09
N GLU A 135 8.83 -7.60 19.50
CA GLU A 135 9.27 -8.74 20.30
C GLU A 135 10.27 -9.66 19.55
N ASP A 136 11.16 -10.33 20.30
CA ASP A 136 12.29 -11.14 19.81
C ASP A 136 11.91 -12.35 18.93
N TYR A 137 10.62 -12.63 18.77
CA TYR A 137 10.10 -13.76 18.00
C TYR A 137 9.81 -13.41 16.53
N VAL A 138 9.68 -12.13 16.18
CA VAL A 138 9.46 -11.70 14.80
C VAL A 138 10.79 -11.37 14.15
N ASP A 139 11.05 -11.96 12.97
CA ASP A 139 12.24 -11.66 12.19
C ASP A 139 12.37 -10.14 11.97
N LYS A 140 13.50 -9.57 12.39
CA LYS A 140 13.82 -8.14 12.23
C LYS A 140 13.63 -7.66 10.80
N THR A 141 13.88 -8.53 9.82
CA THR A 141 13.66 -8.28 8.39
C THR A 141 12.19 -8.03 8.09
N ILE A 142 11.27 -8.84 8.63
CA ILE A 142 9.82 -8.66 8.45
C ILE A 142 9.40 -7.30 9.01
N ARG A 143 9.82 -6.98 10.23
CA ARG A 143 9.52 -5.68 10.85
C ARG A 143 9.99 -4.51 10.00
N VAL A 144 11.22 -4.57 9.47
CA VAL A 144 11.78 -3.52 8.60
C VAL A 144 11.01 -3.44 7.28
N MET A 145 10.64 -4.57 6.67
CA MET A 145 9.86 -4.60 5.43
C MET A 145 8.45 -4.03 5.63
N VAL A 146 7.76 -4.38 6.72
CA VAL A 146 6.45 -3.80 7.08
C VAL A 146 6.58 -2.29 7.20
N HIS A 147 7.53 -1.81 8.00
CA HIS A 147 7.70 -0.38 8.21
C HIS A 147 7.95 0.37 6.89
N ARG A 148 8.89 -0.10 6.06
CA ARG A 148 9.19 0.52 4.75
C ARG A 148 7.98 0.53 3.82
N LYS A 149 7.25 -0.59 3.72
CA LYS A 149 6.04 -0.65 2.88
C LYS A 149 4.99 0.36 3.33
N LEU A 150 4.81 0.55 4.63
CA LEU A 150 3.86 1.53 5.16
C LEU A 150 4.30 2.97 4.88
N GLU A 151 5.60 3.26 5.00
CA GLU A 151 6.16 4.55 4.60
C GLU A 151 5.95 4.83 3.11
N ASP A 152 6.19 3.84 2.24
CA ASP A 152 5.95 3.94 0.80
C ASP A 152 4.48 4.24 0.50
N ILE A 153 3.54 3.56 1.17
CA ILE A 153 2.10 3.82 0.99
C ILE A 153 1.74 5.24 1.41
N VAL A 154 2.24 5.71 2.55
CA VAL A 154 1.97 7.07 3.03
C VAL A 154 2.52 8.11 2.06
N LEU A 155 3.75 7.91 1.59
CA LEU A 155 4.41 8.81 0.64
C LEU A 155 3.65 8.89 -0.69
N LEU A 156 3.34 7.74 -1.29
CA LEU A 156 2.64 7.66 -2.58
C LEU A 156 1.22 8.22 -2.49
N THR A 157 0.50 7.90 -1.41
CA THR A 157 -0.85 8.43 -1.20
C THR A 157 -0.83 9.95 -1.01
N ASN A 158 0.16 10.49 -0.29
CA ASN A 158 0.34 11.94 -0.16
C ASN A 158 0.69 12.62 -1.48
N ASP A 159 1.47 11.96 -2.35
CA ASP A 159 1.75 12.45 -3.71
C ASP A 159 0.47 12.50 -4.57
N VAL A 160 -0.40 11.49 -4.48
CA VAL A 160 -1.74 11.51 -5.10
C VAL A 160 -2.56 12.68 -4.56
N ILE A 161 -2.65 12.83 -3.23
CA ILE A 161 -3.37 13.94 -2.59
C ILE A 161 -2.88 15.29 -3.12
N PHE A 162 -1.56 15.48 -3.14
CA PHE A 162 -0.95 16.70 -3.64
C PHE A 162 -1.32 16.97 -5.10
N ARG A 163 -1.12 15.99 -6.00
CA ARG A 163 -1.39 16.15 -7.44
C ARG A 163 -2.86 16.39 -7.74
N VAL A 164 -3.75 15.63 -7.11
CA VAL A 164 -5.21 15.79 -7.28
C VAL A 164 -5.66 17.15 -6.76
N SER A 165 -5.17 17.60 -5.60
CA SER A 165 -5.54 18.90 -5.03
C SER A 165 -5.18 20.08 -5.96
N ARG A 166 -4.11 19.95 -6.76
CA ARG A 166 -3.69 20.98 -7.72
C ARG A 166 -4.62 21.12 -8.91
N LEU A 167 -5.43 20.11 -9.22
CA LEU A 167 -6.40 20.16 -10.32
C LEU A 167 -7.59 21.07 -9.98
N TYR A 168 -7.83 21.32 -8.70
CA TYR A 168 -8.95 22.11 -8.19
C TYR A 168 -8.52 23.46 -7.60
N LYS A 169 -7.23 23.80 -7.64
CA LYS A 169 -6.72 25.14 -7.33
C LYS A 169 -6.64 25.95 -8.63
N PRO A 170 -7.37 27.07 -8.75
CA PRO A 170 -7.29 27.97 -9.91
C PRO A 170 -5.91 28.62 -10.05
#